data_AF-A0A7S2Q9K1-F1
#
_entry.id   AF-A0A7S2Q9K1-F1
#
_cell.length_a   1.000
_cell.length_b   1.000
_cell.length_c   1.000
_cell.angle_alpha   90.00
_cell.angle_beta   90.00
_cell.angle_gamma   90.00
#
_symmetry.space_group_name_H-M   'P 1'
#
loop_
_entity.id
_entity.type
_entity.pdbx_description
1 polymer ?
#
loop_
_entity_poly.entity_id
_entity_poly.type
_entity_poly.pdbx_seq_one_letter_code
_entity_poly.pdbx_strand_id
1 'polypeptide(L)'
;EGYQAGKADSDDDEDSESDTAEGDQRGGPSAASRLVDHLRFRGEPVRLEKHSVYGALVLLPQLARSTGWHWVLVMITFKVYTLYIVSTLLQLLLILEISREQNMFDLFAGQMWLCDFGAPILNCPESPSCQGPSGTQITATRLYDF
;
A
#
# COMPACT_ATOMS: atom_id res chain seq x y z
N GLU A 1 15.31 38.79 20.40
CA GLU A 1 16.16 37.78 19.72
C GLU A 1 15.44 37.25 18.50
N GLY A 2 16.07 37.35 17.32
CA GLY A 2 15.47 37.00 16.04
C GLY A 2 15.73 35.54 15.67
N TYR A 3 14.68 34.83 15.24
CA TYR A 3 14.80 33.51 14.65
C TYR A 3 15.04 33.65 13.14
N GLN A 4 16.25 33.30 12.73
CA GLN A 4 16.68 33.22 11.33
C GLN A 4 16.17 31.95 10.65
N ALA A 5 16.07 32.08 9.33
CA ALA A 5 15.57 31.15 8.35
C ALA A 5 16.25 29.77 8.32
N GLY A 6 15.44 28.74 8.10
CA GLY A 6 15.89 27.45 7.56
C GLY A 6 15.23 27.23 6.20
N LYS A 7 15.91 27.68 5.14
CA LYS A 7 15.57 27.37 3.74
C LYS A 7 16.18 26.01 3.42
N ALA A 8 15.36 24.97 3.32
CA ALA A 8 15.78 23.67 2.81
C ALA A 8 15.51 23.67 1.30
N ASP A 9 16.51 24.11 0.52
CA ASP A 9 16.62 23.77 -0.90
C ASP A 9 17.30 22.39 -0.96
N SER A 10 16.54 21.35 -1.31
CA SER A 10 17.07 20.05 -1.71
C SER A 10 16.49 19.73 -3.08
N ASP A 11 17.07 20.39 -4.08
CA ASP A 11 16.92 20.07 -5.50
C ASP A 11 17.91 18.95 -5.82
N ASP A 12 17.55 17.71 -5.48
CA ASP A 12 18.17 16.51 -6.06
C ASP A 12 17.27 16.06 -7.22
N ASP A 13 17.40 16.76 -8.34
CA ASP A 13 16.95 16.28 -9.66
C ASP A 13 17.89 15.13 -10.08
N GLU A 14 17.60 13.91 -9.61
CA GLU A 14 18.13 12.70 -10.22
C GLU A 14 17.53 12.56 -11.62
N ASP A 15 18.29 13.01 -12.62
CA ASP A 15 18.12 12.70 -14.04
C ASP A 15 18.17 11.16 -14.23
N SER A 16 17.02 10.51 -14.02
CA SER A 16 16.78 9.17 -14.53
C SER A 16 16.65 9.27 -16.05
N GLU A 17 17.79 9.21 -16.74
CA GLU A 17 17.90 8.83 -18.14
C GLU A 17 17.27 7.45 -18.33
N SER A 18 15.95 7.42 -18.53
CA SER A 18 15.29 6.24 -19.06
C SER A 18 15.61 6.19 -20.55
N ASP A 19 16.61 5.36 -20.89
CA ASP A 19 16.95 4.94 -22.24
C ASP A 19 15.66 4.56 -22.98
N THR A 20 15.19 5.52 -23.78
CA THR A 20 14.00 5.37 -24.59
C THR A 20 14.45 4.63 -25.84
N ALA A 21 13.99 3.39 -25.99
CA ALA A 21 14.23 2.57 -27.16
C ALA A 21 14.02 3.40 -28.44
N GLU A 22 15.14 3.66 -29.13
CA GLU A 22 15.25 4.47 -30.33
C GLU A 22 14.64 3.69 -31.50
N GLY A 23 13.32 3.81 -31.64
CA GLY A 23 12.56 3.40 -32.82
C GLY A 23 12.47 4.54 -33.81
N ASP A 24 13.27 4.49 -34.86
CA ASP A 24 13.24 5.30 -36.07
C ASP A 24 11.80 5.68 -36.50
N GLN A 25 11.43 6.96 -36.31
CA GLN A 25 10.22 7.55 -36.88
C GLN A 25 10.54 8.94 -37.44
N ARG A 26 10.96 8.96 -38.71
CA ARG A 26 10.79 10.11 -39.61
C ARG A 26 9.30 10.42 -39.77
N GLY A 27 8.75 11.25 -38.90
CA GLY A 27 7.39 11.79 -39.00
C GLY A 27 7.32 13.09 -38.20
N GLY A 28 6.69 14.12 -38.77
CA GLY A 28 6.58 15.45 -38.16
C GLY A 28 6.02 15.42 -36.71
N PRO A 29 6.11 16.54 -35.97
CA PRO A 29 5.81 16.57 -34.54
C PRO A 29 4.44 15.96 -34.26
N SER A 30 4.44 14.79 -33.62
CA SER A 30 3.24 14.03 -33.27
C SER A 30 2.25 14.92 -32.53
N ALA A 31 0.96 14.74 -32.79
CA ALA A 31 -0.12 15.52 -32.16
C ALA A 31 -0.01 15.57 -30.62
N ALA A 32 0.57 14.52 -30.01
CA ALA A 32 0.90 14.46 -28.60
C ALA A 32 1.89 15.55 -28.15
N SER A 33 2.94 15.81 -28.91
CA SER A 33 3.92 16.87 -28.61
C SER A 33 3.26 18.25 -28.66
N ARG A 34 2.38 18.50 -29.64
CA ARG A 34 1.62 19.75 -29.74
C ARG A 34 0.63 19.95 -28.58
N LEU A 35 0.03 18.86 -28.09
CA LEU A 35 -0.85 18.91 -26.92
C LEU A 35 -0.07 19.23 -25.65
N VAL A 36 1.09 18.61 -25.46
CA VAL A 36 1.99 18.89 -24.34
C VAL A 36 2.46 20.34 -24.37
N ASP A 37 2.83 20.84 -25.54
CA ASP A 37 3.27 22.23 -25.71
C ASP A 37 2.12 23.23 -25.44
N HIS A 38 0.89 22.90 -25.87
CA HIS A 38 -0.29 23.73 -25.61
C HIS A 38 -0.74 23.68 -24.14
N LEU A 39 -0.56 22.56 -23.45
CA LEU A 39 -0.78 22.45 -22.00
C LEU A 39 0.27 23.24 -21.22
N ARG A 40 1.52 23.26 -21.69
CA ARG A 40 2.63 24.03 -21.11
C ARG A 40 2.38 25.54 -21.12
N PHE A 41 1.68 26.04 -22.13
CA PHE A 41 1.48 27.48 -22.34
C PHE A 41 0.19 28.03 -21.72
N ARG A 42 -0.78 27.19 -21.36
CA ARG A 42 -2.15 27.63 -21.02
C ARG A 42 -2.76 27.03 -19.76
N GLY A 43 -2.19 25.96 -19.21
CA GLY A 43 -2.72 25.30 -18.01
C GLY A 43 -1.96 25.74 -16.76
N GLU A 44 -2.69 25.95 -15.65
CA GLU A 44 -2.04 25.89 -14.33
C GLU A 44 -1.24 24.58 -14.24
N PRO A 45 -0.03 24.61 -13.64
CA PRO A 45 0.76 23.40 -13.48
C PRO A 45 0.00 22.43 -12.58
N VAL A 46 -0.60 21.41 -13.20
CA VAL A 46 -1.17 20.28 -12.46
C VAL A 46 0.01 19.59 -11.80
N ARG A 47 0.13 19.77 -10.48
CA ARG A 47 1.15 19.10 -9.66
C ARG A 47 0.79 17.63 -9.56
N LEU A 48 1.18 16.88 -10.57
CA LEU A 48 1.10 15.43 -10.54
C LEU A 48 2.29 14.90 -9.76
N GLU A 49 2.01 14.04 -8.79
CA GLU A 49 3.04 13.41 -7.98
C GLU A 49 3.79 12.38 -8.83
N LYS A 50 5.00 12.73 -9.27
CA LYS A 50 5.83 11.92 -10.18
C LYS A 50 6.35 10.63 -9.50
N HIS A 51 6.56 10.69 -8.19
CA HIS A 51 7.08 9.58 -7.39
C HIS A 51 5.98 8.65 -6.85
N SER A 52 4.74 8.87 -7.26
CA SER A 52 3.58 8.12 -6.80
C SER A 52 3.00 7.29 -7.94
N VAL A 53 2.79 5.99 -7.68
CA VAL A 53 2.14 5.06 -8.62
C VAL A 53 0.73 5.55 -9.00
N TYR A 54 0.08 6.28 -8.10
CA TYR A 54 -1.25 6.86 -8.32
C TYR A 54 -1.25 7.92 -9.42
N GLY A 55 -0.22 8.76 -9.51
CA GLY A 55 -0.09 9.76 -10.57
C GLY A 55 0.03 9.10 -11.95
N ALA A 56 0.89 8.09 -12.05
CA ALA A 56 1.05 7.32 -13.28
C ALA A 56 -0.24 6.60 -13.70
N LEU A 57 -0.98 6.04 -12.74
CA LEU A 57 -2.23 5.31 -13.01
C LEU A 57 -3.33 6.21 -13.60
N VAL A 58 -3.37 7.49 -13.23
CA VAL A 58 -4.34 8.46 -13.78
C VAL A 58 -3.86 9.04 -15.12
N LEU A 59 -2.55 9.31 -15.26
CA LEU A 59 -1.99 9.98 -16.44
C LEU A 59 -1.84 9.04 -17.65
N LEU A 60 -1.38 7.80 -17.44
CA LEU A 60 -1.09 6.87 -18.54
C LEU A 60 -2.32 6.53 -19.41
N PRO A 61 -3.52 6.27 -18.87
CA PRO A 61 -4.71 6.03 -19.68
C PRO A 61 -5.12 7.26 -20.50
N GLN A 62 -4.99 8.46 -19.93
CA GLN A 62 -5.30 9.70 -20.62
C GLN A 62 -4.31 9.95 -21.77
N LEU A 63 -3.02 9.67 -21.53
CA LEU A 63 -1.97 9.74 -22.53
C LEU A 63 -2.20 8.71 -23.66
N ALA A 64 -2.50 7.46 -23.30
CA ALA A 64 -2.84 6.40 -24.27
C ALA A 64 -4.05 6.78 -25.13
N ARG A 65 -5.08 7.39 -24.53
CA ARG A 65 -6.25 7.89 -25.28
C ARG A 65 -5.90 9.03 -26.23
N SER A 66 -5.08 9.98 -25.78
CA SER A 66 -4.68 11.14 -26.60
C SER A 66 -3.76 10.79 -27.77
N THR A 67 -3.02 9.68 -27.66
CA THR A 67 -2.08 9.18 -28.68
C THR A 67 -2.71 8.18 -29.64
N GLY A 68 -4.02 7.92 -29.54
CA GLY A 68 -4.71 6.96 -30.40
C GLY A 68 -4.39 5.50 -30.08
N TRP A 69 -4.12 5.18 -28.81
CA TRP A 69 -3.92 3.82 -28.32
C TRP A 69 -2.69 3.11 -28.91
N HIS A 70 -1.54 3.79 -28.90
CA HIS A 70 -0.28 3.15 -29.29
C HIS A 70 -0.01 1.91 -28.40
N TRP A 71 0.24 0.75 -29.03
CA TRP A 71 0.35 -0.54 -28.33
C TRP A 71 1.35 -0.54 -27.16
N VAL A 72 2.47 0.17 -27.31
CA VAL A 72 3.49 0.30 -26.25
C VAL A 72 2.91 0.99 -25.00
N LEU A 73 2.14 2.07 -25.16
CA LEU A 73 1.52 2.79 -24.04
C LEU A 73 0.44 1.94 -23.36
N VAL A 74 -0.30 1.15 -24.13
CA VAL A 74 -1.29 0.22 -23.58
C VAL A 74 -0.62 -0.84 -22.71
N MET A 75 0.50 -1.42 -23.15
CA MET A 75 1.25 -2.40 -22.37
C MET A 75 1.82 -1.81 -21.08
N ILE A 76 2.35 -0.59 -21.13
CA ILE A 76 2.85 0.11 -19.95
C ILE A 76 1.70 0.39 -18.98
N THR A 77 0.57 0.90 -19.47
CA THR A 77 -0.63 1.15 -18.66
C THR A 77 -1.09 -0.13 -17.96
N PHE A 78 -1.15 -1.25 -18.69
CA PHE A 78 -1.54 -2.54 -18.13
C PHE A 78 -0.58 -3.03 -17.03
N LYS A 79 0.73 -2.87 -17.22
CA LYS A 79 1.74 -3.20 -16.19
C LYS A 79 1.54 -2.39 -14.91
N VAL A 80 1.31 -1.08 -15.05
CA VAL A 80 1.06 -0.19 -13.91
C VAL A 80 -0.21 -0.57 -13.17
N TYR A 81 -1.30 -0.89 -13.88
CA TYR A 81 -2.52 -1.43 -13.27
C TYR A 81 -2.28 -2.75 -12.53
N THR A 82 -1.50 -3.65 -13.09
CA THR A 82 -1.19 -4.94 -12.45
C THR A 82 -0.42 -4.73 -11.14
N LEU A 83 0.62 -3.88 -11.16
CA LEU A 83 1.38 -3.54 -9.94
C LEU A 83 0.50 -2.85 -8.89
N TYR A 84 -0.38 -1.95 -9.31
CA TYR A 84 -1.33 -1.30 -8.43
C TYR A 84 -2.30 -2.28 -7.75
N ILE A 85 -2.86 -3.23 -8.51
CA ILE A 85 -3.74 -4.28 -7.99
C ILE A 85 -2.99 -5.13 -6.97
N VAL A 86 -1.77 -5.58 -7.29
CA VAL A 86 -0.94 -6.39 -6.37
C VAL A 86 -0.63 -5.62 -5.09
N SER A 87 -0.26 -4.35 -5.19
CA SER A 87 0.01 -3.50 -4.02
C SER A 87 -1.23 -3.33 -3.14
N THR A 88 -2.40 -3.10 -3.75
CA THR A 88 -3.68 -2.96 -3.04
C THR A 88 -4.07 -4.27 -2.34
N LEU A 89 -3.88 -5.42 -3.01
CA LEU A 89 -4.15 -6.73 -2.42
C LEU A 89 -3.23 -7.00 -1.23
N LEU A 90 -1.94 -6.66 -1.33
CA LEU A 90 -0.99 -6.83 -0.24
C LEU A 90 -1.36 -5.98 0.98
N GLN A 91 -1.76 -4.72 0.76
CA GLN A 91 -2.27 -3.86 1.82
C GLN A 91 -3.54 -4.42 2.47
N LEU A 92 -4.47 -4.95 1.67
CA LEU A 92 -5.70 -5.56 2.17
C LEU A 92 -5.41 -6.82 3.01
N LEU A 93 -4.51 -7.68 2.55
CA LEU A 93 -4.10 -8.88 3.31
C LEU A 93 -3.47 -8.50 4.65
N LEU A 94 -2.63 -7.46 4.65
CA LEU A 94 -2.00 -6.98 5.89
C LEU A 94 -3.04 -6.44 6.88
N ILE A 95 -4.06 -5.73 6.40
CA ILE A 95 -5.18 -5.27 7.23
C ILE A 95 -6.00 -6.45 7.78
N LEU A 96 -6.21 -7.50 6.97
CA LEU A 96 -6.94 -8.70 7.40
C LEU A 96 -6.20 -9.45 8.51
N GLU A 97 -4.88 -9.60 8.41
CA GLU A 97 -4.08 -10.24 9.46
C GLU A 97 -4.10 -9.42 10.76
N ILE A 98 -3.98 -8.09 10.69
CA ILE A 98 -4.11 -7.22 11.87
C ILE A 98 -5.49 -7.38 12.52
N SER A 99 -6.56 -7.42 11.73
CA SER A 99 -7.92 -7.60 12.27
C SER A 99 -8.09 -8.97 12.94
N ARG A 100 -7.46 -10.01 12.39
CA ARG A 100 -7.47 -11.35 12.97
C ARG A 100 -6.70 -11.40 14.29
N GLU A 101 -5.54 -10.75 14.34
CA GLU A 101 -4.72 -10.63 15.54
C GLU A 101 -5.46 -9.86 16.65
N GLN A 102 -6.12 -8.75 16.31
CA GLN A 102 -6.95 -7.98 17.26
C GLN A 102 -8.09 -8.82 17.83
N ASN A 103 -8.79 -9.61 17.01
CA ASN A 103 -9.86 -10.49 17.48
C ASN A 103 -9.33 -11.60 18.42
N MET A 104 -8.13 -12.12 18.16
CA MET A 104 -7.49 -13.07 19.06
C MET A 104 -7.07 -12.41 20.37
N PHE A 105 -6.45 -11.22 20.30
CA PHE A 105 -6.04 -10.49 21.50
C PHE A 105 -7.20 -10.01 22.34
N ASP A 106 -8.35 -9.69 21.78
CA ASP A 106 -9.53 -9.26 22.55
C ASP A 106 -9.96 -10.34 23.57
N LEU A 107 -9.84 -11.62 23.20
CA LEU A 107 -10.10 -12.75 24.12
C LEU A 107 -9.07 -12.84 25.27
N PHE A 108 -7.85 -12.36 25.05
CA PHE A 108 -6.75 -12.40 26.03
C PHE A 108 -6.51 -11.05 26.74
N ALA A 109 -7.10 -9.95 26.26
CA ALA A 109 -6.85 -8.60 26.74
C ALA A 109 -7.28 -8.37 28.20
N GLY A 110 -8.15 -9.24 28.73
CA GLY A 110 -8.56 -9.23 30.14
C GLY A 110 -7.56 -9.84 31.13
N GLN A 111 -6.49 -10.53 30.68
CA GLN A 111 -5.57 -11.27 31.55
C GLN A 111 -4.10 -11.08 31.15
N MET A 112 -3.60 -9.84 31.23
CA MET A 112 -2.15 -9.53 31.03
C MET A 112 -1.23 -10.04 32.17
N TRP A 113 -1.71 -10.88 33.08
CA TRP A 113 -0.93 -11.53 34.14
C TRP A 113 -0.68 -13.00 33.80
N LEU A 114 0.02 -13.23 32.67
CA LEU A 114 0.24 -14.56 32.11
C LEU A 114 1.55 -15.23 32.58
N CYS A 115 1.97 -15.01 33.83
CA CYS A 115 3.08 -15.79 34.41
C CYS A 115 2.63 -17.15 34.98
N ASP A 116 1.32 -17.47 35.03
CA ASP A 116 0.85 -18.75 35.58
C ASP A 116 -0.41 -19.34 34.92
N PHE A 117 -0.85 -18.82 33.77
CA PHE A 117 -1.98 -19.39 33.01
C PHE A 117 -1.51 -20.58 32.16
N GLY A 118 -1.27 -21.71 32.82
CA GLY A 118 -0.94 -22.97 32.13
C GLY A 118 -0.36 -24.05 33.04
N ALA A 119 0.28 -23.66 34.15
CA ALA A 119 0.87 -24.63 35.07
C ALA A 119 -0.16 -25.58 35.73
N PRO A 120 -1.41 -25.16 36.08
CA PRO A 120 -2.36 -26.07 36.71
C PRO A 120 -3.32 -26.79 35.75
N ILE A 121 -3.35 -26.50 34.44
CA ILE A 121 -4.37 -27.04 33.51
C ILE A 121 -4.27 -28.57 33.35
N LEU A 122 -3.07 -29.14 33.48
CA LEU A 122 -2.86 -30.59 33.38
C LEU A 122 -3.40 -31.39 34.59
N ASN A 123 -3.69 -30.75 35.72
CA ASN A 123 -4.04 -31.42 36.98
C ASN A 123 -5.33 -30.90 37.63
N CYS A 124 -6.29 -30.42 36.84
CA CYS A 124 -7.50 -29.80 37.39
C CYS A 124 -8.80 -30.57 37.09
N PRO A 125 -9.03 -31.76 37.69
CA PRO A 125 -10.33 -32.40 37.58
C PRO A 125 -11.42 -31.77 38.47
N GLU A 126 -11.12 -31.07 39.58
CA GLU A 126 -12.17 -30.50 40.46
C GLU A 126 -11.75 -29.26 41.31
N SER A 127 -10.64 -28.57 40.99
CA SER A 127 -10.18 -27.46 41.86
C SER A 127 -10.96 -26.15 41.60
N PRO A 128 -11.27 -25.35 42.64
CA PRO A 128 -11.95 -24.05 42.50
C PRO A 128 -11.13 -23.02 41.71
N SER A 129 -9.85 -23.28 41.45
CA SER A 129 -8.96 -22.43 40.67
C SER A 129 -9.15 -22.55 39.15
N CYS A 130 -10.07 -23.40 38.67
CA CYS A 130 -10.37 -23.61 37.25
C CYS A 130 -11.66 -22.92 36.78
N GLN A 131 -12.19 -22.02 37.61
CA GLN A 131 -13.35 -21.21 37.30
C GLN A 131 -12.92 -19.82 36.83
N GLY A 132 -13.31 -19.46 35.61
CA GLY A 132 -13.05 -18.14 35.05
C GLY A 132 -13.80 -17.05 35.82
N PRO A 133 -13.36 -15.78 35.71
CA PRO A 133 -14.17 -14.67 36.20
C PRO A 133 -15.53 -14.72 35.48
N SER A 134 -16.63 -14.72 36.26
CA SER A 134 -18.02 -15.02 35.84
C SER A 134 -18.50 -16.47 36.01
N GLY A 135 -17.73 -17.35 36.64
CA GLY A 135 -18.22 -18.69 36.98
C GLY A 135 -18.16 -19.71 35.83
N THR A 136 -17.68 -19.29 34.65
CA THR A 136 -17.56 -20.13 33.47
C THR A 136 -16.43 -21.13 33.66
N GLN A 137 -16.70 -22.41 33.38
CA GLN A 137 -15.64 -23.41 33.38
C GLN A 137 -14.76 -23.22 32.15
N ILE A 138 -13.48 -22.93 32.37
CA ILE A 138 -12.52 -22.78 31.28
C ILE A 138 -12.12 -24.19 30.85
N THR A 139 -12.77 -24.72 29.82
CA THR A 139 -12.24 -25.89 29.11
C THR A 139 -11.14 -25.40 28.18
N ALA A 140 -9.99 -26.09 28.18
CA ALA A 140 -8.90 -25.74 27.27
C ALA A 140 -9.41 -25.88 25.83
N THR A 141 -9.74 -24.75 25.20
CA THR A 141 -10.11 -24.72 23.78
C THR A 141 -8.81 -24.87 23.03
N ARG A 142 -8.37 -26.11 22.83
CA ARG A 142 -7.19 -26.40 22.03
C ARG A 142 -7.50 -26.02 20.59
N LEU A 143 -6.57 -25.29 19.96
CA LEU A 143 -6.66 -24.97 18.54
C LEU A 143 -6.44 -26.22 17.66
N TYR A 144 -5.96 -27.33 18.23
CA TYR A 144 -5.75 -28.62 17.58
C TYR A 144 -6.18 -29.78 18.48
N ASP A 145 -6.88 -30.76 17.90
CA ASP A 145 -7.49 -31.90 18.59
C ASP A 145 -6.62 -33.18 18.52
N PHE A 146 -5.29 -33.04 18.57
CA PHE A 146 -4.37 -34.19 18.55
C PHE A 146 -3.21 -34.01 19.53
#